data_AF-A0A6B2UYZ7-F1
#
_entry.id   AF-A0A6B2UYZ7-F1
#
_cell.length_a   1.000
_cell.length_b   1.000
_cell.length_c   1.000
_cell.angle_alpha   90.00
_cell.angle_beta   90.00
_cell.angle_gamma   90.00
#
_symmetry.space_group_name_H-M   'P 1'
#
loop_
_entity.id
_entity.type
_entity.pdbx_description
1 polymer ?
#
loop_
_entity_poly.entity_id
_entity_poly.type
_entity_poly.pdbx_seq_one_letter_code
_entity_poly.pdbx_strand_id
1 'polypeptide(L)' 'MTRHAEGGTAGIVLAAGGGRRLGGRPKALLVHGGSPLVARAVALARAGGCGRVHVVTGAE' A
#
# COMPACT_ATOMS: atom_id res chain seq x y z
N MET A 1 1.98 -28.34 1.71
CA MET A 1 2.68 -27.47 0.74
C MET A 1 1.64 -27.00 -0.27
N THR A 2 0.87 -25.99 0.12
CA THR A 2 -0.24 -25.44 -0.68
C THR A 2 0.34 -24.80 -1.93
N ARG A 3 -0.03 -25.33 -3.11
CA ARG A 3 0.29 -24.71 -4.39
C ARG A 3 -0.37 -23.32 -4.42
N HIS A 4 0.43 -22.27 -4.45
CA HIS A 4 -0.06 -20.98 -4.96
C HIS A 4 -0.30 -21.18 -6.47
N ALA A 5 -1.48 -20.80 -6.95
CA ALA A 5 -1.80 -20.80 -8.38
C ALA A 5 -0.67 -20.12 -9.18
N GLU A 6 -0.51 -20.44 -10.46
CA GLU A 6 0.65 -20.08 -11.30
C GLU A 6 0.96 -18.56 -11.47
N GLY A 7 0.22 -17.68 -10.79
CA GLY A 7 0.66 -16.34 -10.46
C GLY A 7 0.69 -16.18 -8.94
N GLY A 8 1.86 -15.90 -8.37
CA GLY A 8 2.02 -15.70 -6.92
C GLY A 8 1.06 -14.65 -6.32
N THR A 9 0.86 -14.69 -5.00
CA THR A 9 -0.07 -13.82 -4.25
C THR A 9 0.10 -12.34 -4.62
N ALA A 10 -1.00 -11.65 -4.92
CA ALA A 10 -1.01 -10.21 -5.17
C ALA A 10 -1.57 -9.45 -3.96
N GLY A 11 -1.05 -8.25 -3.71
CA GLY A 11 -1.51 -7.32 -2.68
C GLY A 11 -2.08 -6.04 -3.29
N ILE A 12 -3.03 -5.41 -2.59
CA ILE A 12 -3.58 -4.10 -2.95
C ILE A 12 -3.46 -3.14 -1.76
N VAL A 13 -2.96 -1.94 -2.00
CA VAL A 13 -2.87 -0.86 -1.02
C VAL A 13 -3.82 0.26 -1.45
N LEU A 14 -4.89 0.46 -0.69
CA LEU A 14 -5.86 1.52 -0.93
C LEU A 14 -5.38 2.83 -0.29
N ALA A 15 -4.86 3.74 -1.12
CA ALA A 15 -4.22 5.00 -0.70
C ALA A 15 -4.98 6.25 -1.21
N ALA A 16 -6.23 6.10 -1.63
CA ALA A 16 -7.05 7.15 -2.27
C ALA A 16 -7.80 8.09 -1.29
N GLY A 17 -7.55 7.99 0.01
CA GLY A 17 -8.26 8.81 1.00
C GLY A 17 -7.75 10.24 1.09
N GLY A 18 -8.62 11.23 0.87
CA GLY A 18 -8.30 12.67 0.91
C GLY A 18 -7.95 13.27 2.29
N GLY A 19 -7.78 12.47 3.34
CA GLY A 19 -7.21 12.96 4.60
C GLY A 19 -7.96 14.09 5.31
N ARG A 20 -9.31 14.13 5.28
CA ARG A 20 -10.12 15.21 5.90
C ARG A 20 -9.73 15.55 7.35
N ARG A 21 -9.48 14.54 8.18
CA ARG A 21 -9.03 14.71 9.58
C ARG A 21 -7.62 15.29 9.73
N LEU A 22 -6.87 15.34 8.63
CA LEU A 22 -5.52 15.87 8.52
C LEU A 22 -5.51 17.18 7.70
N GLY A 23 -6.63 17.90 7.64
CA GLY A 23 -6.75 19.15 6.88
C GLY A 23 -6.66 18.97 5.36
N GLY A 24 -7.07 17.82 4.82
CA GLY A 24 -7.01 17.53 3.39
C GLY A 24 -5.68 16.92 2.92
N ARG A 25 -4.69 16.77 3.82
CA ARG A 25 -3.41 16.13 3.49
C ARG A 25 -3.58 14.61 3.38
N PRO A 26 -3.28 13.98 2.23
CA PRO A 26 -3.41 12.53 2.07
C PRO A 26 -2.58 11.75 3.10
N LYS A 27 -3.23 10.89 3.90
CA LYS A 27 -2.56 10.12 4.97
C LYS A 27 -1.44 9.24 4.41
N ALA A 28 -1.65 8.68 3.21
CA ALA A 28 -0.70 7.81 2.52
C ALA A 28 0.71 8.44 2.34
N LEU A 29 0.78 9.77 2.22
CA LEU A 29 2.01 10.53 1.97
C LEU A 29 2.67 11.06 3.24
N LEU A 30 2.09 10.81 4.42
CA LEU A 30 2.75 11.17 5.68
C LEU A 30 4.01 10.32 5.86
N VAL A 31 5.10 10.95 6.27
CA VAL A 31 6.37 10.28 6.56
C VAL A 31 6.37 9.82 8.02
N HIS A 32 6.74 8.56 8.26
CA HIS A 32 6.93 8.01 9.59
C HIS A 32 8.11 7.04 9.56
N GLY A 33 9.10 7.25 10.44
CA GLY A 33 10.32 6.45 10.43
C GLY A 33 11.11 6.59 9.12
N GLY A 34 11.12 7.80 8.53
CA GLY A 34 11.88 8.11 7.30
C GLY A 34 11.22 7.66 5.99
N SER A 35 10.06 7.00 6.03
CA SER A 35 9.36 6.52 4.81
C SER A 35 7.90 6.97 4.77
N PRO A 36 7.32 7.28 3.60
CA PRO A 36 5.89 7.47 3.45
C PRO A 36 5.10 6.23 3.90
N LEU A 37 3.96 6.43 4.54
CA LEU A 37 3.10 5.32 5.00
C LEU A 37 2.74 4.34 3.88
N VAL A 38 2.50 4.83 2.65
CA VAL A 38 2.21 3.98 1.49
C VAL A 38 3.40 3.11 1.07
N ALA A 39 4.62 3.65 1.11
CA ALA A 39 5.83 2.91 0.79
C ALA A 39 6.09 1.81 1.83
N ARG A 40 5.88 2.11 3.11
CA ARG A 40 5.93 1.13 4.20
C ARG A 40 4.89 0.02 4.01
N ALA A 41 3.66 0.35 3.62
CA ALA A 41 2.62 -0.64 3.37
C ALA A 41 2.99 -1.59 2.22
N VAL A 42 3.55 -1.07 1.13
CA VAL A 42 4.05 -1.89 0.01
C VAL A 42 5.19 -2.82 0.47
N ALA A 43 6.14 -2.30 1.24
CA ALA A 43 7.25 -3.09 1.76
C ALA A 43 6.77 -4.25 2.65
N LEU A 44 5.81 -3.97 3.54
CA LEU A 44 5.21 -4.99 4.40
C LEU A 44 4.42 -6.04 3.60
N ALA A 45 3.67 -5.62 2.59
CA ALA A 45 2.93 -6.55 1.72
C ALA A 45 3.88 -7.52 0.99
N ARG A 46 5.00 -7.00 0.46
CA ARG A 46 6.05 -7.82 -0.17
C ARG A 46 6.71 -8.76 0.82
N ALA A 47 7.07 -8.26 2.00
CA ALA A 47 7.64 -9.10 3.07
C ALA A 47 6.67 -10.21 3.51
N GLY A 48 5.36 -9.97 3.43
CA GLY A 48 4.30 -10.95 3.67
C GLY A 48 4.03 -11.92 2.50
N GLY A 49 4.82 -11.88 1.42
CA GLY A 49 4.71 -12.81 0.29
C GLY A 49 3.86 -12.33 -0.89
N CYS A 50 3.46 -11.05 -0.93
CA CYS A 50 2.82 -10.50 -2.11
C CYS A 50 3.86 -10.23 -3.21
N GLY A 51 3.92 -11.09 -4.22
CA GLY A 51 4.84 -10.97 -5.36
C GLY A 51 4.51 -9.79 -6.29
N ARG A 52 3.24 -9.41 -6.40
CA ARG A 52 2.79 -8.17 -7.06
C ARG A 52 2.03 -7.31 -6.06
N VAL A 53 2.23 -5.99 -6.10
CA VAL A 53 1.50 -5.05 -5.24
C VAL A 53 0.99 -3.89 -6.09
N HIS A 54 -0.32 -3.66 -6.06
CA HIS A 54 -0.98 -2.53 -6.71
C HIS A 54 -1.30 -1.46 -5.67
N VAL A 55 -0.99 -0.20 -5.98
CA VAL A 55 -1.35 0.94 -5.14
C VAL A 55 -2.45 1.72 -5.84
N VAL A 56 -3.59 1.88 -5.17
CA VAL A 56 -4.70 2.68 -5.67
C VAL A 56 -4.59 4.08 -5.09
N THR A 57 -4.37 5.06 -5.96
CA THR A 57 -4.35 6.48 -5.62
C THR A 57 -5.72 7.11 -5.87
N GLY A 58 -5.95 8.30 -5.32
CA GLY A 58 -7.16 9.07 -5.62
C GLY A 58 -7.18 9.50 -7.10
N ALA A 59 -8.37 9.74 -7.61
CA ALA A 59 -8.57 10.50 -8.85
C ALA A 59 -8.40 11.99 -8.54
N GLU A 60 -7.94 12.74 -9.55
CA GLU A 60 -7.91 14.21 -9.52
C GLU A 60 -9.32 14.81 -9.42
#